data_AF-A0A2N5YJ48-F1
#
_entry.id   AF-A0A2N5YJ48-F1
#
_cell.length_a   1.000
_cell.length_b   1.000
_cell.length_c   1.000
_cell.angle_alpha   90.00
_cell.angle_beta   90.00
_cell.angle_gamma   90.00
#
_symmetry.space_group_name_H-M   'P 1'
#
loop_
_entity.id
_entity.type
_entity.pdbx_description
1 polymer ?
#
loop_
_entity_poly.entity_id
_entity_poly.type
_entity_poly.pdbx_seq_one_letter_code
_entity_poly.pdbx_strand_id
1 'polypeptide(L)'
;MKYYFINIAKHILFWLAFFAFIRTLYLLFNYDEILRENIGIGPILLSYFYAIKLDLSATGYILLIQYIWIIISGNRRINSLATSIVNITAFLFLLIYAFLIVGEMGIYKPWGTRLYYRA
;
A
#
# COMPACT_ATOMS: atom_id res chain seq x y z
N MET A 1 2.91 -2.32 -27.82
CA MET A 1 2.58 -1.23 -26.86
C MET A 1 1.34 -1.53 -26.01
N LYS A 2 0.19 -1.89 -26.61
CA LYS A 2 -1.07 -2.20 -25.86
C LYS A 2 -0.89 -3.20 -24.69
N TYR A 3 -0.09 -4.24 -24.87
CA TYR A 3 0.22 -5.22 -23.82
C TYR A 3 0.89 -4.60 -22.58
N TYR A 4 1.81 -3.65 -22.77
CA TYR A 4 2.51 -2.99 -21.66
C TYR A 4 1.58 -2.09 -20.85
N PHE A 5 0.70 -1.33 -21.52
CA PHE A 5 -0.31 -0.52 -20.84
C PHE A 5 -1.27 -1.36 -20.00
N ILE A 6 -1.73 -2.50 -20.54
CA ILE A 6 -2.59 -3.43 -19.78
C ILE A 6 -1.85 -3.98 -18.57
N ASN A 7 -0.57 -4.35 -18.69
CA ASN A 7 0.20 -4.83 -17.55
C ASN A 7 0.42 -3.75 -16.49
N ILE A 8 0.71 -2.51 -16.88
CA ILE A 8 0.84 -1.40 -15.93
C ILE A 8 -0.49 -1.16 -15.21
N ALA A 9 -1.61 -1.14 -15.93
CA ALA A 9 -2.94 -0.98 -15.33
C ALA A 9 -3.27 -2.10 -14.32
N LYS A 10 -2.90 -3.35 -14.62
CA LYS A 10 -3.04 -4.47 -13.69
C LYS A 10 -2.21 -4.28 -12.42
N HIS A 11 -0.96 -3.81 -12.54
CA HIS A 11 -0.14 -3.54 -11.35
C HIS A 11 -0.66 -2.36 -10.53
N ILE A 12 -1.18 -1.30 -11.17
CA ILE A 12 -1.85 -0.21 -10.47
C ILE A 12 -3.02 -0.75 -9.65
N LEU A 13 -3.90 -1.53 -10.29
CA LEU A 13 -5.07 -2.09 -9.62
C LEU A 13 -4.67 -3.04 -8.48
N PHE A 14 -3.63 -3.85 -8.67
CA PHE A 14 -3.08 -4.72 -7.62
C PHE A 14 -2.63 -3.92 -6.39
N TRP A 15 -1.82 -2.88 -6.57
CA TRP A 15 -1.31 -2.09 -5.45
C TRP A 15 -2.42 -1.31 -4.74
N LEU A 16 -3.38 -0.73 -5.48
CA LEU A 16 -4.54 -0.07 -4.88
C LEU A 16 -5.39 -1.05 -4.06
N ALA A 17 -5.64 -2.25 -4.59
CA ALA A 17 -6.38 -3.28 -3.86
C ALA A 17 -5.61 -3.75 -2.61
N PHE A 18 -4.29 -3.89 -2.71
CA PHE A 18 -3.42 -4.22 -1.58
C PHE A 18 -3.49 -3.14 -0.48
N PHE A 19 -3.36 -1.86 -0.81
CA PHE A 19 -3.47 -0.78 0.18
C PHE A 19 -4.86 -0.69 0.81
N ALA A 20 -5.92 -0.89 0.03
CA ALA A 20 -7.28 -0.97 0.58
C ALA A 20 -7.45 -2.17 1.51
N PHE A 21 -6.89 -3.34 1.16
CA PHE A 21 -6.91 -4.53 2.01
C PHE A 21 -6.18 -4.29 3.33
N ILE A 22 -5.00 -3.68 3.29
CA ILE A 22 -4.23 -3.29 4.47
C ILE A 22 -5.05 -2.39 5.39
N ARG A 23 -5.66 -1.35 4.84
CA ARG A 23 -6.52 -0.43 5.58
C ARG A 23 -7.70 -1.15 6.22
N THR A 24 -8.28 -2.12 5.50
CA THR A 24 -9.35 -2.96 6.04
C THR A 24 -8.85 -3.76 7.24
N LEU A 25 -7.68 -4.41 7.14
CA LEU A 25 -7.09 -5.14 8.26
C LEU A 25 -6.83 -4.21 9.46
N TYR A 26 -6.33 -3.01 9.23
CA TYR A 26 -6.09 -2.03 10.29
C TYR A 26 -7.39 -1.63 11.02
N LEU A 27 -8.46 -1.37 10.26
CA LEU A 27 -9.77 -1.04 10.81
C LEU A 27 -10.39 -2.22 11.58
N LEU A 28 -10.22 -3.45 11.08
CA LEU A 28 -10.68 -4.66 11.78
C LEU A 28 -9.89 -4.89 13.07
N PHE A 29 -8.57 -4.68 13.05
CA PHE A 29 -7.71 -4.84 14.22
C PHE A 29 -8.05 -3.85 15.35
N ASN A 30 -8.43 -2.61 15.00
CA ASN A 30 -8.79 -1.55 15.94
C ASN A 30 -10.32 -1.35 16.03
N TYR A 31 -11.12 -2.38 15.72
CA TYR A 31 -12.58 -2.26 15.69
C TYR A 31 -13.17 -1.90 17.06
N ASP A 32 -12.55 -2.35 18.16
CA ASP A 32 -12.96 -2.01 19.52
C ASP A 32 -12.83 -0.50 19.83
N GLU A 33 -11.84 0.18 19.27
CA GLU A 33 -11.71 1.64 19.37
C GLU A 33 -12.80 2.36 18.55
N ILE A 34 -13.08 1.88 17.33
CA ILE A 34 -14.12 2.45 16.45
C ILE A 34 -15.49 2.41 17.15
N LEU A 35 -15.81 1.29 17.81
CA LEU A 35 -17.03 1.14 18.59
C LEU A 35 -17.06 2.07 19.81
N ARG A 36 -15.95 2.17 20.55
CA ARG A 36 -15.86 3.06 21.72
C ARG A 36 -16.06 4.53 21.36
N GLU A 37 -15.55 4.96 20.22
CA GLU A 37 -15.68 6.33 19.73
C GLU A 37 -17.00 6.59 18.98
N ASN A 38 -17.88 5.59 18.85
CA ASN A 38 -19.14 5.67 18.09
C ASN A 38 -18.97 6.22 16.66
N ILE A 39 -17.88 5.80 15.99
CA ILE A 39 -17.60 6.25 14.63
C ILE A 39 -18.60 5.58 13.67
N GLY A 40 -19.40 6.39 12.99
CA GLY A 40 -20.35 5.91 11.98
C GLY A 40 -19.66 5.36 10.72
N ILE A 41 -20.42 4.62 9.91
CA ILE A 41 -19.94 4.02 8.64
C ILE A 41 -19.50 5.09 7.62
N GLY A 42 -20.12 6.28 7.64
CA GLY A 42 -19.79 7.38 6.72
C GLY A 42 -18.31 7.80 6.78
N PRO A 43 -17.80 8.22 7.95
CA PRO A 43 -16.37 8.50 8.15
C PRO A 43 -15.44 7.36 7.74
N ILE A 44 -15.83 6.11 8.01
CA ILE A 44 -15.05 4.93 7.60
C ILE A 44 -14.93 4.86 6.09
N LEU A 45 -16.03 5.02 5.34
CA LEU A 45 -16.01 5.02 3.87
C LEU A 45 -15.24 6.22 3.30
N LEU A 46 -15.39 7.39 3.90
CA LEU A 46 -14.64 8.60 3.51
C LEU A 46 -13.12 8.40 3.66
N SER A 47 -12.68 7.62 4.66
CA SER A 47 -11.25 7.31 4.83
C SER A 47 -10.66 6.61 3.60
N TYR A 48 -11.41 5.72 2.95
CA TYR A 48 -10.97 5.06 1.71
C TYR A 48 -10.90 6.07 0.56
N PHE A 49 -11.92 6.91 0.42
CA PHE A 49 -11.97 7.92 -0.64
C PHE A 49 -10.79 8.89 -0.56
N TYR A 50 -10.53 9.45 0.63
CA TYR A 50 -9.40 10.37 0.82
C TYR A 50 -8.05 9.69 0.65
N ALA A 51 -7.95 8.41 0.97
CA ALA A 51 -6.72 7.67 0.82
C ALA A 51 -6.38 7.32 -0.63
N ILE A 52 -7.33 7.32 -1.58
CA ILE A 52 -7.06 7.02 -3.00
C ILE A 52 -5.93 7.88 -3.55
N LYS A 53 -5.88 9.18 -3.23
CA LYS A 53 -4.83 10.08 -3.72
C LYS A 53 -3.44 9.65 -3.22
N LEU A 54 -3.36 9.25 -1.94
CA LEU A 54 -2.12 8.78 -1.34
C LEU A 54 -1.71 7.42 -1.92
N ASP A 55 -2.67 6.50 -2.00
CA ASP A 55 -2.46 5.14 -2.53
C ASP A 55 -2.01 5.19 -4.00
N LEU A 56 -2.57 6.09 -4.81
CA LEU A 56 -2.18 6.29 -6.20
C LEU A 56 -0.75 6.86 -6.31
N SER A 57 -0.40 7.81 -5.45
CA SER A 57 0.96 8.39 -5.39
C SER A 57 1.99 7.32 -5.02
N ALA A 58 1.74 6.55 -3.96
CA ALA A 58 2.59 5.45 -3.52
C ALA A 58 2.75 4.39 -4.62
N THR A 59 1.64 3.99 -5.25
CA THR A 59 1.64 3.09 -6.40
C THR A 59 2.49 3.63 -7.54
N GLY A 60 2.41 4.93 -7.83
CA GLY A 60 3.23 5.60 -8.84
C GLY A 60 4.73 5.48 -8.55
N TYR A 61 5.16 5.71 -7.31
CA TYR A 61 6.57 5.55 -6.92
C TYR A 61 7.05 4.10 -7.05
N ILE A 62 6.26 3.13 -6.62
CA ILE A 62 6.60 1.70 -6.72
C ILE A 62 6.75 1.29 -8.18
N LEU A 63 5.81 1.69 -9.04
CA LEU A 63 5.84 1.39 -10.47
C LEU A 63 7.01 2.07 -11.15
N LEU A 64 7.32 3.32 -10.80
CA LEU A 64 8.48 4.01 -11.36
C LEU A 64 9.76 3.22 -11.07
N ILE A 65 9.95 2.76 -9.83
CA ILE A 65 11.10 1.94 -9.44
C ILE A 65 11.14 0.61 -10.20
N GLN A 66 10.00 -0.04 -10.40
CA GLN A 66 9.90 -1.33 -11.11
C GLN A 66 10.19 -1.17 -12.61
N TYR A 67 9.63 -0.14 -13.25
CA TYR A 67 9.63 -0.01 -14.70
C TYR A 67 10.75 0.86 -15.26
N ILE A 68 11.45 1.65 -14.43
CA ILE A 68 12.61 2.44 -14.89
C ILE A 68 13.71 1.56 -15.49
N TRP A 69 13.93 0.36 -14.93
CA TRP A 69 14.89 -0.62 -15.44
C TRP A 69 14.52 -1.14 -16.82
N ILE A 70 13.22 -1.33 -17.08
CA ILE A 70 12.73 -1.76 -18.40
C ILE A 70 12.96 -0.66 -19.43
N ILE A 71 12.73 0.61 -19.06
CA ILE A 71 12.98 1.76 -19.92
C ILE A 71 14.48 1.87 -20.26
N ILE A 72 15.36 1.77 -19.24
CA ILE A 72 16.82 1.83 -19.41
C ILE A 72 17.34 0.66 -20.28
N SER A 73 16.74 -0.52 -20.18
CA SER A 73 17.14 -1.70 -20.96
C SER A 73 16.87 -1.59 -22.47
N GLY A 74 16.24 -0.49 -22.93
CA GLY A 74 16.16 -0.14 -24.35
C GLY A 74 15.37 -1.14 -25.19
N ASN A 75 14.39 -1.83 -24.57
CA ASN A 75 13.47 -2.75 -25.24
C ASN A 75 14.13 -3.96 -25.95
N ARG A 76 15.42 -4.23 -25.69
CA ARG A 76 16.10 -5.44 -26.16
C ARG A 76 15.52 -6.63 -25.40
N ARG A 77 14.58 -7.34 -26.04
CA ARG A 77 14.02 -8.66 -25.65
C ARG A 77 14.04 -8.87 -24.13
N ILE A 78 12.95 -8.46 -23.45
CA ILE A 78 12.68 -8.62 -22.00
C ILE A 78 13.65 -9.61 -21.39
N ASN A 79 14.77 -9.08 -20.90
CA ASN A 79 15.85 -9.90 -20.41
C ASN A 79 15.31 -10.55 -19.13
N SER A 80 15.56 -11.84 -18.91
CA SER A 80 15.11 -12.55 -17.68
C SER A 80 15.46 -11.78 -16.39
N LEU A 81 16.55 -11.00 -16.46
CA LEU A 81 17.00 -10.06 -15.45
C LEU A 81 15.99 -8.94 -15.13
N ALA A 82 15.40 -8.29 -16.14
CA ALA A 82 14.46 -7.18 -15.91
C ALA A 82 13.17 -7.66 -15.23
N THR A 83 12.65 -8.82 -15.65
CA THR A 83 11.48 -9.45 -15.01
C THR A 83 11.80 -9.88 -13.58
N SER A 84 13.00 -10.45 -13.37
CA SER A 84 13.47 -10.81 -12.02
C SER A 84 13.57 -9.59 -11.11
N ILE A 85 14.09 -8.45 -11.59
CA ILE A 85 14.19 -7.21 -10.81
C ILE A 85 12.80 -6.69 -10.42
N VAL A 86 11.82 -6.70 -11.33
CA VAL A 86 10.43 -6.30 -11.03
C VAL A 86 9.85 -7.21 -9.94
N ASN A 87 10.03 -8.52 -10.06
CA ASN A 87 9.49 -9.47 -9.08
C ASN A 87 10.17 -9.34 -7.70
N ILE A 88 11.50 -9.18 -7.67
CA ILE A 88 12.26 -9.00 -6.42
C ILE A 88 11.86 -7.69 -5.74
N THR A 89 11.76 -6.59 -6.50
CA THR A 89 11.37 -5.29 -5.93
C THR A 89 9.91 -5.33 -5.44
N ALA A 90 8.99 -5.95 -6.19
CA ALA A 90 7.62 -6.15 -5.72
C ALA A 90 7.56 -6.97 -4.42
N PHE A 91 8.33 -8.07 -4.34
CA PHE A 91 8.42 -8.89 -3.12
C PHE A 91 8.99 -8.10 -1.94
N LEU A 92 10.05 -7.32 -2.15
CA LEU A 92 10.62 -6.45 -1.12
C LEU A 92 9.61 -5.42 -0.63
N PHE A 93 8.88 -4.76 -1.53
CA PHE A 93 7.84 -3.82 -1.14
C PHE A 93 6.72 -4.52 -0.35
N LEU A 94 6.25 -5.68 -0.78
CA LEU A 94 5.25 -6.45 -0.03
C LEU A 94 5.73 -6.78 1.38
N LEU A 95 6.99 -7.19 1.52
CA LEU A 95 7.60 -7.50 2.81
C LEU A 95 7.74 -6.26 3.70
N ILE A 96 8.20 -5.13 3.15
CA ILE A 96 8.32 -3.86 3.87
C ILE A 96 6.94 -3.40 4.35
N TYR A 97 5.94 -3.40 3.46
CA TYR A 97 4.58 -3.02 3.83
C TYR A 97 3.99 -3.98 4.86
N ALA A 98 4.21 -5.29 4.75
CA ALA A 98 3.79 -6.26 5.77
C ALA A 98 4.32 -5.89 7.16
N PHE A 99 5.61 -5.56 7.27
CA PHE A 99 6.20 -5.12 8.54
C PHE A 99 5.65 -3.78 9.03
N LEU A 100 5.48 -2.81 8.13
CA LEU A 100 4.90 -1.51 8.48
C LEU A 100 3.51 -1.68 9.09
N ILE A 101 2.67 -2.54 8.52
CA ILE A 101 1.30 -2.77 8.99
C ILE A 101 1.30 -3.37 10.39
N VAL A 102 2.13 -4.39 10.62
CA VAL A 102 2.26 -5.00 11.95
C VAL A 102 2.73 -3.96 12.97
N GLY A 103 3.67 -3.09 12.56
CA GLY A 103 4.11 -1.95 13.36
C GLY A 103 2.96 -1.00 13.67
N GLU A 104 2.24 -0.51 12.67
CA GLU A 104 1.14 0.45 12.84
C GLU A 104 -0.01 -0.10 13.68
N MET A 105 -0.41 -1.37 13.48
CA MET A 105 -1.44 -2.03 14.27
C MET A 105 -1.08 -2.08 15.75
N GLY A 106 0.18 -2.37 16.09
CA GLY A 106 0.64 -2.47 17.47
C GLY A 106 0.81 -1.12 18.19
N ILE A 107 0.94 -0.02 17.43
CA ILE A 107 1.30 1.30 17.97
C ILE A 107 0.09 2.07 18.51
N TYR A 108 -1.11 1.85 17.97
CA TYR A 108 -2.29 2.67 18.30
C TYR A 108 -2.71 2.57 19.79
N LYS A 109 -2.76 1.35 20.35
CA LYS A 109 -3.10 1.12 21.78
C LYS A 109 -2.13 1.80 22.77
N PRO A 110 -0.79 1.67 22.62
CA PRO A 110 0.17 2.41 23.43
C PRO A 110 0.13 3.93 23.24
N TRP A 111 -0.23 4.44 22.06
CA TRP A 111 -0.24 5.89 21.80
C TRP A 111 -1.47 6.58 22.42
N GLY A 112 -2.65 5.95 22.40
CA GLY A 112 -3.84 6.46 23.10
C GLY A 112 -3.68 6.52 24.63
N THR A 113 -2.82 5.67 25.22
CA THR A 113 -2.55 5.64 26.67
C THR A 113 -1.40 6.54 27.10
N ARG A 114 -0.40 6.80 26.23
CA ARG A 114 0.76 7.64 26.56
C ARG A 114 0.54 9.14 26.37
N LEU A 115 -0.49 9.58 25.65
CA LEU A 115 -0.84 11.01 25.54
C LEU A 115 -1.20 11.63 26.90
N TYR A 116 -1.82 10.86 27.80
CA TYR A 116 -2.19 11.33 29.15
C TYR A 116 -1.09 11.18 30.20
N TYR A 117 0.00 10.46 29.91
CA TYR A 117 1.05 10.20 30.91
C TYR A 117 2.00 11.40 31.12
N ARG A 118 1.90 12.44 30.27
CA ARG A 118 2.68 13.69 30.38
C ARG A 118 1.79 14.94 30.46
N ALA A 119 0.60 14.84 31.04
CA ALA A 119 -0.26 15.97 31.38
C ALA A 119 -0.43 16.06 32.90
#